data_AF-A0A4X1TG39-F1
#
_entry.id   AF-A0A4X1TG39-F1
#
_cell.length_a   1.000
_cell.length_b   1.000
_cell.length_c   1.000
_cell.angle_alpha   90.00
_cell.angle_beta   90.00
_cell.angle_gamma   90.00
#
_symmetry.space_group_name_H-M   'P 1'
#
loop_
_entity.id
_entity.type
_entity.pdbx_description
1 polymer ?
#
loop_
_entity_poly.entity_id
_entity_poly.type
_entity_poly.pdbx_seq_one_letter_code
_entity_poly.pdbx_strand_id
1 'polypeptide(L)'
;MQLEAALQAVLLAVLLAVLLAGPPGATGRLLSGQPVCREGTRKPCYEVIYFQESSRRLNFEEARAACGRDGGQLVSIESEDEQRLIEKFIENLHASDGDFWIGLRRWEEKQSNSTACQDLYAWTDGSTATFRNWYADEPSCGSEVCVVMYHQPSAPAGIGGRYMFQWNDDRCTMKNNFICKYSEEKPTAPPTRPGGEGTEPATPRLPEDTEKEEATGTLKESSEAALNLAYILIPSIPLLLLLVVSTGVCWVWICRRRQVKPSSRKPLCSLNAETWTSTEAKAVPRGSPLQFFFSF
;
A
#
# COMPACT_ATOMS: atom_id res chain seq x y z
N MET A 1 38.41 -20.38 26.00
CA MET A 1 38.81 -19.10 25.38
C MET A 1 38.48 -19.05 23.89
N GLN A 2 39.06 -19.88 23.02
CA GLN A 2 38.83 -19.75 21.56
C GLN A 2 37.35 -19.90 21.13
N LEU A 3 36.57 -20.82 21.74
CA LEU A 3 35.17 -21.04 21.37
C LEU A 3 34.25 -19.85 21.72
N GLU A 4 34.49 -19.19 22.86
CA GLU A 4 33.76 -17.97 23.28
C GLU A 4 34.01 -16.81 22.30
N ALA A 5 35.28 -16.59 21.92
CA ALA A 5 35.65 -15.56 20.96
C ALA A 5 35.06 -15.82 19.56
N ALA A 6 35.05 -17.08 19.11
CA ALA A 6 34.41 -17.47 17.86
C ALA A 6 32.88 -17.24 17.90
N LEU A 7 32.22 -17.60 19.01
CA LEU A 7 30.79 -17.37 19.19
C LEU A 7 30.45 -15.87 19.21
N GLN A 8 31.25 -15.05 19.90
CA GLN A 8 31.09 -13.59 19.88
C GLN A 8 31.29 -13.01 18.48
N ALA A 9 32.30 -13.45 17.73
CA ALA A 9 32.54 -12.99 16.36
C ALA A 9 31.37 -13.33 15.42
N VAL A 10 30.81 -14.54 15.52
CA VAL A 10 29.62 -14.95 14.76
C VAL A 10 28.40 -14.13 15.16
N LEU A 11 28.19 -13.89 16.46
CA LEU A 11 27.06 -13.07 16.93
C LEU A 11 27.16 -11.62 16.44
N LEU A 12 28.36 -11.04 16.46
CA LEU A 12 28.63 -9.70 15.96
C LEU A 12 28.41 -9.60 14.45
N ALA A 13 28.85 -10.60 13.68
CA ALA A 13 28.64 -10.67 12.24
C ALA A 13 27.15 -10.80 11.87
N VAL A 14 26.38 -11.61 12.61
CA VAL A 14 24.92 -11.72 12.42
C VAL A 14 24.22 -10.41 12.79
N LEU A 15 24.61 -9.74 13.87
CA LEU A 15 24.05 -8.43 14.24
C LEU A 15 24.38 -7.36 13.20
N LEU A 16 25.60 -7.31 12.67
CA LEU A 16 25.98 -6.44 11.57
C LEU A 16 25.18 -6.76 10.29
N ALA A 17 24.99 -8.03 9.95
CA ALA A 17 24.17 -8.43 8.81
C ALA A 17 22.69 -7.99 8.97
N VAL A 18 22.13 -8.07 10.18
CA VAL A 18 20.75 -7.61 10.49
C VAL A 18 20.63 -6.09 10.55
N LEU A 19 21.71 -5.36 10.84
CA LEU A 19 21.73 -3.88 10.82
C LEU A 19 21.97 -3.31 9.41
N LEU A 20 22.73 -4.02 8.57
CA LEU A 20 22.99 -3.68 7.17
C LEU A 20 21.84 -4.11 6.25
N ALA A 21 21.18 -5.23 6.56
CA ALA A 21 19.85 -5.54 6.06
C ALA A 21 18.84 -4.65 6.80
N GLY A 22 18.74 -3.40 6.38
CA GLY A 22 17.68 -2.49 6.84
C GLY A 22 16.30 -3.16 6.74
N PRO A 23 15.32 -2.72 7.54
CA PRO A 23 14.00 -3.35 7.57
C PRO A 23 13.51 -3.49 6.12
N PRO A 24 13.08 -4.68 5.68
CA PRO A 24 12.73 -4.90 4.28
C PRO A 24 11.72 -3.83 3.90
N GLY A 25 12.19 -2.89 3.06
CA GLY A 25 11.42 -1.72 2.70
C GLY A 25 10.09 -2.23 2.20
N ALA A 26 8.99 -1.77 2.79
CA ALA A 26 7.68 -2.34 2.58
C ALA A 26 7.22 -2.05 1.15
N THR A 27 7.72 -2.86 0.21
CA THR A 27 7.12 -3.19 -1.07
C THR A 27 5.85 -3.99 -0.78
N GLY A 28 4.93 -3.34 -0.05
CA GLY A 28 3.55 -3.80 0.08
C GLY A 28 3.08 -4.06 -1.34
N ARG A 29 2.67 -5.30 -1.61
CA ARG A 29 2.44 -5.82 -2.96
C ARG A 29 1.73 -4.77 -3.80
N LEU A 30 2.46 -4.21 -4.78
CA LEU A 30 1.82 -3.51 -5.87
C LEU A 30 1.17 -4.62 -6.70
N LEU A 31 -0.14 -4.80 -6.54
CA LEU A 31 -0.96 -5.62 -7.43
C LEU A 31 -1.25 -4.81 -8.71
N SER A 32 -0.21 -4.20 -9.28
CA SER A 32 -0.21 -3.72 -10.67
C SER A 32 -0.33 -4.98 -11.51
N GLY A 33 -1.47 -5.13 -12.17
CA GLY A 33 -1.61 -6.13 -13.21
C GLY A 33 -0.68 -5.74 -14.36
N GLN A 34 0.01 -6.69 -14.97
CA GLN A 34 0.76 -6.38 -16.19
C GLN A 34 -0.20 -5.79 -17.25
N PRO A 35 0.22 -4.81 -18.06
CA PRO A 35 -0.64 -4.22 -19.08
C PRO A 35 -1.30 -5.28 -19.97
N VAL A 36 -2.63 -5.29 -20.01
CA VAL A 36 -3.43 -6.23 -20.79
C VAL A 36 -3.80 -5.58 -22.11
N CYS A 37 -3.20 -6.08 -23.19
CA CYS A 37 -3.46 -5.61 -24.55
C CYS A 37 -4.67 -6.29 -25.19
N ARG A 38 -5.38 -5.56 -26.06
CA ARG A 38 -6.37 -6.16 -26.96
C ARG A 38 -5.69 -7.25 -27.79
N GLU A 39 -6.34 -8.41 -27.96
CA GLU A 39 -5.79 -9.53 -28.74
C GLU A 39 -4.37 -9.98 -28.27
N GLY A 40 -4.00 -9.71 -27.00
CA GLY A 40 -2.75 -10.14 -26.36
C GLY A 40 -1.53 -9.24 -26.58
N THR A 41 -1.40 -8.59 -27.74
CA THR A 41 -0.27 -7.68 -28.05
C THR A 41 -0.66 -6.40 -28.77
N ARG A 42 -1.91 -6.26 -29.21
CA ARG A 42 -2.37 -5.11 -29.99
C ARG A 42 -2.86 -4.01 -29.05
N LYS A 43 -2.37 -2.79 -29.26
CA LYS A 43 -2.90 -1.63 -28.53
C LYS A 43 -4.35 -1.30 -28.95
N PRO A 44 -5.14 -0.59 -28.11
CA PRO A 44 -4.79 -0.13 -26.77
C PRO A 44 -4.53 -1.27 -25.77
N CYS A 45 -3.57 -1.06 -24.88
CA CYS A 45 -3.36 -1.88 -23.70
C CYS A 45 -3.81 -1.12 -22.46
N TYR A 46 -4.26 -1.85 -21.44
CA TYR A 46 -4.81 -1.27 -20.21
C TYR A 46 -4.07 -1.80 -19.00
N GLU A 47 -3.79 -0.94 -18.04
CA GLU A 47 -3.29 -1.33 -16.72
C GLU A 47 -4.28 -0.82 -15.66
N VAL A 48 -4.68 -1.70 -14.75
CA VAL A 48 -5.54 -1.36 -13.61
C VAL A 48 -4.65 -1.33 -12.37
N ILE A 49 -4.43 -0.15 -11.81
CA ILE A 49 -3.55 0.08 -10.68
C ILE A 49 -4.41 0.16 -9.41
N TYR A 50 -4.38 -0.91 -8.64
CA TYR A 50 -5.16 -1.08 -7.43
C TYR A 50 -4.30 -1.08 -6.16
N PHE A 51 -4.73 -0.33 -5.15
CA PHE A 51 -4.14 -0.32 -3.81
C PHE A 51 -5.13 -0.84 -2.77
N GLN A 52 -4.77 -1.97 -2.16
CA GLN A 52 -5.49 -2.54 -1.01
C GLN A 52 -5.50 -1.59 0.20
N GLU A 53 -4.41 -0.83 0.38
CA GLU A 53 -4.25 0.14 1.45
C GLU A 53 -4.61 1.55 0.93
N SER A 54 -5.63 2.18 1.50
CA SER A 54 -6.19 3.44 0.98
C SER A 54 -5.21 4.61 1.07
N SER A 55 -4.32 4.61 2.07
CA SER A 55 -3.28 5.65 2.22
C SER A 55 -2.29 5.71 1.05
N ARG A 56 -2.18 4.65 0.23
CA ARG A 56 -1.32 4.57 -0.95
C ARG A 56 -1.99 5.02 -2.26
N ARG A 57 -3.30 5.25 -2.24
CA ARG A 57 -4.05 5.74 -3.40
C ARG A 57 -3.61 7.16 -3.77
N LEU A 58 -3.81 7.51 -5.03
CA LEU A 58 -3.28 8.74 -5.62
C LEU A 58 -4.39 9.74 -5.93
N ASN A 59 -4.05 11.02 -5.88
CA ASN A 59 -4.90 12.08 -6.42
C ASN A 59 -4.90 12.07 -7.95
N PHE A 60 -5.80 12.82 -8.58
CA PHE A 60 -6.00 12.75 -10.03
C PHE A 60 -4.73 13.11 -10.83
N GLU A 61 -4.00 14.16 -10.43
CA GLU A 61 -2.78 14.56 -11.14
C GLU A 61 -1.61 13.61 -10.84
N GLU A 62 -1.52 13.07 -9.63
CA GLU A 62 -0.57 12.01 -9.28
C GLU A 62 -0.80 10.74 -10.11
N ALA A 63 -2.06 10.32 -10.29
CA ALA A 63 -2.46 9.18 -11.11
C ALA A 63 -2.21 9.42 -12.61
N ARG A 64 -2.55 10.61 -13.10
CA ARG A 64 -2.24 11.04 -14.48
C ARG A 64 -0.75 11.05 -14.76
N ALA A 65 0.05 11.60 -13.85
CA ALA A 65 1.50 11.58 -13.94
C ALA A 65 2.07 10.16 -13.85
N ALA A 66 1.46 9.27 -13.06
CA ALA A 66 1.85 7.86 -12.98
C ALA A 66 1.67 7.15 -14.33
N CYS A 67 0.50 7.22 -14.97
CA CYS A 67 0.28 6.66 -16.31
C CYS A 67 1.26 7.24 -17.35
N GLY A 68 1.56 8.55 -17.25
CA GLY A 68 2.46 9.24 -18.16
C GLY A 68 3.92 8.77 -18.12
N ARG A 69 4.39 8.16 -17.01
CA ARG A 69 5.78 7.68 -16.89
C ARG A 69 6.11 6.55 -17.86
N ASP A 70 5.15 5.67 -18.10
CA ASP A 70 5.28 4.51 -18.98
C ASP A 70 4.67 4.76 -20.37
N GLY A 71 4.46 6.03 -20.73
CA GLY A 71 3.92 6.45 -22.03
C GLY A 71 2.41 6.23 -22.21
N GLY A 72 1.69 5.96 -21.12
CA GLY A 72 0.23 5.85 -21.10
C GLY A 72 -0.45 7.16 -20.67
N GLN A 73 -1.77 7.13 -20.61
CA GLN A 73 -2.61 8.21 -20.11
C GLN A 73 -3.72 7.61 -19.21
N LEU A 74 -4.40 8.41 -18.38
CA LEU A 74 -5.60 7.92 -17.69
C LEU A 74 -6.64 7.49 -18.74
N VAL A 75 -7.31 6.36 -18.50
CA VAL A 75 -8.13 5.69 -19.51
C VAL A 75 -9.24 6.58 -20.08
N SER A 76 -9.26 6.74 -21.40
CA SER A 76 -10.48 7.12 -22.12
C SER A 76 -11.33 5.87 -22.37
N ILE A 77 -12.63 5.97 -22.14
CA ILE A 77 -13.59 4.88 -22.41
C ILE A 77 -14.47 5.31 -23.58
N GLU A 78 -14.16 4.79 -24.76
CA GLU A 78 -14.70 5.27 -26.03
C GLU A 78 -15.98 4.53 -26.46
N SER A 79 -16.25 3.37 -25.87
CA SER A 79 -17.36 2.50 -26.24
C SER A 79 -17.84 1.61 -25.08
N GLU A 80 -19.06 1.09 -25.19
CA GLU A 80 -19.62 0.13 -24.22
C GLU A 80 -18.81 -1.18 -24.16
N ASP A 81 -18.21 -1.62 -25.27
CA ASP A 81 -17.35 -2.81 -25.28
C ASP A 81 -16.00 -2.58 -24.58
N GLU A 82 -15.47 -1.35 -24.62
CA GLU A 82 -14.29 -0.96 -23.85
C GLU A 82 -14.61 -0.87 -22.35
N GLN A 83 -15.75 -0.28 -21.99
CA GLN A 83 -16.28 -0.29 -20.62
C GLN A 83 -16.35 -1.74 -20.08
N ARG A 84 -17.07 -2.64 -20.78
CA ARG A 84 -17.20 -4.07 -20.42
C ARG A 84 -15.86 -4.82 -20.35
N LEU A 85 -14.84 -4.38 -21.08
CA LEU A 85 -13.49 -4.97 -21.02
C LEU A 85 -12.78 -4.57 -19.72
N ILE A 86 -12.86 -3.28 -19.37
CA ILE A 86 -12.27 -2.73 -18.15
C ILE A 86 -12.94 -3.30 -16.90
N GLU A 87 -14.28 -3.44 -16.91
CA GLU A 87 -15.05 -4.08 -15.84
C GLU A 87 -14.50 -5.47 -15.50
N LYS A 88 -14.33 -6.32 -16.52
CA LYS A 88 -13.75 -7.66 -16.37
C LYS A 88 -12.34 -7.64 -15.80
N PHE A 89 -11.51 -6.63 -16.12
CA PHE A 89 -10.18 -6.51 -15.52
C PHE A 89 -10.27 -6.22 -14.02
N ILE A 90 -11.20 -5.35 -13.58
CA ILE A 90 -11.43 -5.05 -12.16
C ILE A 90 -12.00 -6.26 -11.42
N GLU A 91 -12.98 -6.96 -12.01
CA GLU A 91 -13.56 -8.19 -11.44
C GLU A 91 -12.48 -9.26 -11.22
N ASN A 92 -11.63 -9.51 -12.21
CA ASN A 92 -10.55 -10.50 -12.15
C ASN A 92 -9.46 -10.17 -11.10
N LEU A 93 -9.32 -8.91 -10.69
CA LEU A 93 -8.41 -8.52 -9.60
C LEU A 93 -8.97 -8.88 -8.21
N HIS A 94 -10.26 -9.16 -8.09
CA HIS A 94 -10.98 -9.29 -6.82
C HIS A 94 -10.71 -8.11 -5.86
N ALA A 95 -10.67 -6.89 -6.40
CA ALA A 95 -10.45 -5.67 -5.64
C ALA A 95 -11.53 -5.46 -4.56
N SER A 96 -11.15 -5.01 -3.37
CA SER A 96 -12.10 -4.49 -2.36
C SER A 96 -12.45 -3.04 -2.66
N ASP A 97 -13.32 -2.44 -1.84
CA ASP A 97 -13.87 -1.09 -2.07
C ASP A 97 -12.80 -0.02 -2.35
N GLY A 98 -13.00 0.73 -3.43
CA GLY A 98 -12.14 1.83 -3.83
C GLY A 98 -12.29 2.14 -5.31
N ASP A 99 -12.81 3.32 -5.59
CA ASP A 99 -13.10 3.78 -6.95
C ASP A 99 -11.83 4.01 -7.78
N PHE A 100 -11.99 4.12 -9.09
CA PHE A 100 -10.90 4.23 -10.06
C PHE A 100 -10.96 5.54 -10.84
N TRP A 101 -9.92 6.37 -10.78
CA TRP A 101 -9.77 7.51 -11.67
C TRP A 101 -9.77 7.06 -13.14
N ILE A 102 -10.60 7.72 -13.95
CA ILE A 102 -10.59 7.62 -15.41
C ILE A 102 -10.17 8.96 -16.02
N GLY A 103 -9.80 8.97 -17.30
CA GLY A 103 -9.23 10.14 -17.97
C GLY A 103 -10.20 11.26 -18.31
N LEU A 104 -11.39 11.33 -17.70
CA LEU A 104 -12.43 12.33 -18.00
C LEU A 104 -12.37 13.49 -16.99
N ARG A 105 -12.44 14.74 -17.46
CA ARG A 105 -12.42 15.94 -16.62
C ARG A 105 -13.26 17.07 -17.20
N ARG A 106 -13.93 17.84 -16.34
CA ARG A 106 -14.64 19.08 -16.71
C ARG A 106 -13.67 20.24 -16.88
N TRP A 107 -13.85 21.02 -17.94
CA TRP A 107 -13.08 22.24 -18.18
C TRP A 107 -13.88 23.49 -17.83
N GLU A 108 -13.53 24.16 -16.72
CA GLU A 108 -14.28 25.28 -16.15
C GLU A 108 -14.42 26.48 -17.11
N GLU A 109 -13.41 26.75 -17.94
CA GLU A 109 -13.42 27.89 -18.88
C GLU A 109 -14.47 27.77 -19.99
N LYS A 110 -15.03 26.56 -20.22
CA LYS A 110 -16.06 26.33 -21.24
C LYS A 110 -17.49 26.68 -20.79
N GLN A 111 -17.65 27.24 -19.59
CA GLN A 111 -18.93 27.64 -19.02
C GLN A 111 -19.55 28.85 -19.75
N SER A 112 -19.99 28.65 -20.99
CA SER A 112 -21.02 29.50 -21.58
C SER A 112 -22.34 29.26 -20.85
N ASN A 113 -23.19 30.28 -20.72
CA ASN A 113 -24.50 30.17 -20.07
C ASN A 113 -25.51 29.26 -20.81
N SER A 114 -25.08 28.53 -21.83
CA SER A 114 -25.93 27.67 -22.69
C SER A 114 -25.36 26.27 -22.92
N THR A 115 -24.20 25.93 -22.35
CA THR A 115 -23.61 24.58 -22.46
C THR A 115 -24.11 23.69 -21.32
N ALA A 116 -24.66 22.52 -21.62
CA ALA A 116 -25.07 21.58 -20.58
C ALA A 116 -23.82 21.05 -19.85
N CYS A 117 -23.91 20.84 -18.54
CA CYS A 117 -22.75 20.48 -17.73
C CYS A 117 -22.05 19.18 -18.20
N GLN A 118 -22.82 18.18 -18.64
CA GLN A 118 -22.28 16.93 -19.19
C GLN A 118 -21.39 17.16 -20.42
N ASP A 119 -21.65 18.19 -21.23
CA ASP A 119 -20.87 18.54 -22.43
C ASP A 119 -19.53 19.24 -22.09
N LEU A 120 -19.36 19.70 -20.85
CA LEU A 120 -18.12 20.32 -20.36
C LEU A 120 -17.03 19.28 -20.01
N TYR A 121 -17.40 18.00 -19.92
CA TYR A 121 -16.50 16.88 -19.63
C TYR A 121 -15.78 16.36 -20.89
N ALA A 122 -14.46 16.50 -20.93
CA ALA A 122 -13.58 16.08 -22.03
C ALA A 122 -12.52 15.08 -21.56
N TRP A 123 -12.07 14.21 -22.47
CA TRP A 123 -11.01 13.26 -22.20
C TRP A 123 -9.64 13.94 -22.21
N THR A 124 -8.83 13.65 -21.19
CA THR A 124 -7.50 14.24 -20.96
C THR A 124 -6.43 13.77 -21.95
N ASP A 125 -6.70 12.68 -22.69
CA ASP A 125 -5.88 12.19 -23.80
C ASP A 125 -6.20 12.85 -25.16
N GLY A 126 -7.24 13.70 -25.21
CA GLY A 126 -7.72 14.34 -26.42
C GLY A 126 -8.75 13.52 -27.22
N SER A 127 -9.16 12.35 -26.73
CA SER A 127 -10.22 11.56 -27.36
C SER A 127 -11.52 12.36 -27.51
N THR A 128 -12.15 12.26 -28.67
CA THR A 128 -13.44 12.90 -28.98
C THR A 128 -14.64 12.00 -28.70
N ALA A 129 -14.43 10.85 -28.05
CA ALA A 129 -15.49 9.87 -27.84
C ALA A 129 -16.64 10.40 -26.96
N THR A 130 -17.86 10.14 -27.42
CA THR A 130 -19.12 10.62 -26.82
C THR A 130 -19.77 9.62 -25.86
N PHE A 131 -19.23 8.40 -25.73
CA PHE A 131 -19.73 7.41 -24.77
C PHE A 131 -19.62 7.94 -23.33
N ARG A 132 -20.68 7.77 -22.54
CA ARG A 132 -20.75 8.17 -21.12
C ARG A 132 -21.53 7.10 -20.35
N ASN A 133 -21.01 6.66 -19.20
CA ASN A 133 -21.65 5.67 -18.33
C ASN A 133 -21.88 6.25 -16.91
N TRP A 134 -22.49 7.43 -16.83
CA TRP A 134 -22.78 8.10 -15.56
C TRP A 134 -23.69 7.26 -14.65
N TYR A 135 -23.48 7.36 -13.34
CA TYR A 135 -24.43 6.87 -12.34
C TYR A 135 -25.72 7.71 -12.37
N ALA A 136 -26.78 7.23 -11.70
CA ALA A 136 -28.01 8.02 -11.58
C ALA A 136 -27.73 9.31 -10.79
N ASP A 137 -28.30 10.42 -11.27
CA ASP A 137 -28.08 11.80 -10.82
C ASP A 137 -26.65 12.38 -11.02
N GLU A 138 -25.76 11.65 -11.71
CA GLU A 138 -24.41 12.13 -12.05
C GLU A 138 -24.28 12.68 -13.49
N PRO A 139 -23.34 13.61 -13.76
CA PRO A 139 -22.44 14.28 -12.82
C PRO A 139 -23.17 15.32 -11.94
N SER A 140 -22.74 15.46 -10.69
CA SER A 140 -23.27 16.43 -9.71
C SER A 140 -23.12 17.89 -10.17
N CYS A 141 -22.14 18.18 -11.03
CA CYS A 141 -21.86 19.50 -11.60
C CYS A 141 -21.43 20.57 -10.58
N GLY A 142 -21.12 20.19 -9.33
CA GLY A 142 -20.75 21.09 -8.24
C GLY A 142 -19.33 21.65 -8.34
N SER A 143 -18.54 21.49 -7.28
CA SER A 143 -17.09 21.75 -7.29
C SER A 143 -16.25 20.54 -7.74
N GLU A 144 -16.91 19.41 -7.98
CA GLU A 144 -16.29 18.17 -8.45
C GLU A 144 -16.11 18.25 -9.98
N VAL A 145 -14.93 17.86 -10.47
CA VAL A 145 -14.50 18.09 -11.87
C VAL A 145 -13.65 16.97 -12.47
N CYS A 146 -13.09 16.09 -11.64
CA CYS A 146 -12.39 14.89 -12.08
C CYS A 146 -13.34 13.70 -11.97
N VAL A 147 -13.17 12.63 -12.76
CA VAL A 147 -14.17 11.55 -12.82
C VAL A 147 -13.59 10.23 -12.31
N VAL A 148 -14.32 9.59 -11.40
CA VAL A 148 -14.10 8.20 -11.00
C VAL A 148 -15.12 7.28 -11.65
N MET A 149 -14.71 6.03 -11.84
CA MET A 149 -15.60 4.90 -12.02
C MET A 149 -15.75 4.18 -10.68
N TYR A 150 -16.99 3.95 -10.24
CA TYR A 150 -17.28 3.33 -8.95
C TYR A 150 -16.79 1.88 -8.87
N HIS A 151 -16.29 1.49 -7.70
CA HIS A 151 -16.08 0.09 -7.32
C HIS A 151 -16.20 -0.05 -5.81
N GLN A 152 -17.44 -0.13 -5.33
CA GLN A 152 -17.76 -0.23 -3.90
C GLN A 152 -18.65 -1.47 -3.65
N PRO A 153 -18.14 -2.70 -3.85
CA PRO A 153 -18.93 -3.92 -3.72
C PRO A 153 -19.59 -4.11 -2.33
N SER A 154 -19.06 -3.52 -1.25
CA SER A 154 -19.68 -3.59 0.09
C SER A 154 -20.78 -2.54 0.34
N ALA A 155 -20.85 -1.49 -0.49
CA ALA A 155 -21.81 -0.41 -0.30
C ALA A 155 -23.26 -0.88 -0.58
N PRO A 156 -24.25 -0.38 0.20
CA PRO A 156 -25.66 -0.60 -0.12
C PRO A 156 -26.01 0.07 -1.45
N ALA A 157 -26.95 -0.50 -2.20
CA ALA A 157 -27.39 0.08 -3.47
C ALA A 157 -28.07 1.45 -3.26
N GLY A 158 -27.69 2.43 -4.08
CA GLY A 158 -28.36 3.72 -4.20
C GLY A 158 -29.45 3.71 -5.26
N ILE A 159 -29.88 4.91 -5.65
CA ILE A 159 -30.97 5.13 -6.63
C ILE A 159 -30.68 4.56 -8.02
N GLY A 160 -29.41 4.52 -8.44
CA GLY A 160 -28.94 3.95 -9.72
C GLY A 160 -28.56 2.47 -9.63
N GLY A 161 -28.82 1.82 -8.50
CA GLY A 161 -28.33 0.47 -8.20
C GLY A 161 -27.04 0.47 -7.39
N ARG A 162 -26.26 -0.61 -7.48
CA ARG A 162 -24.97 -0.74 -6.77
C ARG A 162 -23.95 0.23 -7.34
N TYR A 163 -23.08 0.78 -6.49
CA TYR A 163 -21.95 1.62 -6.90
C TYR A 163 -20.85 0.77 -7.54
N MET A 164 -21.09 0.33 -8.77
CA MET A 164 -20.22 -0.55 -9.55
C MET A 164 -20.18 -0.07 -11.01
N PHE A 165 -19.00 0.26 -11.49
CA PHE A 165 -18.63 0.52 -12.89
C PHE A 165 -19.28 1.73 -13.59
N GLN A 166 -20.31 2.32 -13.00
CA GLN A 166 -20.86 3.62 -13.40
C GLN A 166 -19.98 4.76 -12.88
N TRP A 167 -20.09 5.94 -13.50
CA TRP A 167 -19.17 7.06 -13.28
C TRP A 167 -19.77 8.17 -12.41
N ASN A 168 -18.91 8.89 -11.69
CA ASN A 168 -19.24 9.96 -10.76
C ASN A 168 -18.19 11.09 -10.87
N ASP A 169 -18.60 12.35 -10.73
CA ASP A 169 -17.62 13.43 -10.56
C ASP A 169 -17.15 13.55 -9.10
N ASP A 170 -15.83 13.64 -8.92
CA ASP A 170 -15.14 13.66 -7.63
C ASP A 170 -14.13 14.82 -7.59
N ARG A 171 -13.69 15.20 -6.39
CA ARG A 171 -12.70 16.24 -6.17
C ARG A 171 -11.35 15.66 -6.57
N CYS A 172 -10.66 16.33 -7.48
CA CYS A 172 -9.35 15.88 -7.98
C CYS A 172 -8.30 15.62 -6.89
N THR A 173 -8.50 16.15 -5.67
CA THR A 173 -7.67 15.95 -4.47
C THR A 173 -7.95 14.66 -3.70
N MET A 174 -9.06 13.96 -3.96
CA MET A 174 -9.36 12.66 -3.34
C MET A 174 -8.36 11.60 -3.78
N LYS A 175 -8.23 10.52 -2.99
CA LYS A 175 -7.24 9.47 -3.24
C LYS A 175 -7.90 8.16 -3.65
N ASN A 176 -7.85 7.87 -4.94
CA ASN A 176 -8.50 6.72 -5.57
C ASN A 176 -7.48 5.77 -6.24
N ASN A 177 -7.96 4.58 -6.62
CA ASN A 177 -7.24 3.72 -7.56
C ASN A 177 -7.24 4.39 -8.95
N PHE A 178 -6.56 3.83 -9.95
CA PHE A 178 -6.59 4.42 -11.31
C PHE A 178 -6.32 3.41 -12.41
N ILE A 179 -6.68 3.78 -13.64
CA ILE A 179 -6.57 2.91 -14.82
C ILE A 179 -5.83 3.67 -15.92
N CYS A 180 -4.76 3.08 -16.42
CA CYS A 180 -3.96 3.61 -17.52
C CYS A 180 -4.34 2.94 -18.85
N LYS A 181 -4.28 3.70 -19.94
CA LYS A 181 -4.43 3.26 -21.33
C LYS A 181 -3.18 3.63 -22.13
N TYR A 182 -2.68 2.66 -22.89
CA TYR A 182 -1.49 2.77 -23.71
C TYR A 182 -1.87 2.55 -25.18
N SER A 183 -1.94 3.64 -25.96
CA SER A 183 -2.34 3.65 -27.38
C SER A 183 -1.13 3.68 -28.33
N GLU A 184 -1.35 3.50 -29.64
CA GLU A 184 -0.27 3.67 -30.63
C GLU A 184 0.03 5.13 -30.95
N GLU A 185 -0.93 6.03 -30.71
CA GLU A 185 -0.81 7.42 -31.13
C GLU A 185 -0.03 8.27 -30.12
N LYS A 186 1.02 8.91 -30.63
CA LYS A 186 1.82 9.92 -29.95
C LYS A 186 0.92 11.09 -29.55
N PRO A 187 1.12 11.71 -28.36
CA PRO A 187 0.42 12.94 -28.01
C PRO A 187 0.61 13.99 -29.10
N THR A 188 -0.47 14.30 -29.80
CA THR A 188 -0.44 15.33 -30.84
C THR A 188 -0.34 16.67 -30.14
N ALA A 189 0.86 17.26 -30.19
CA ALA A 189 1.08 18.62 -29.73
C ALA A 189 0.05 19.57 -30.37
N PRO A 190 -0.40 20.63 -29.67
CA PRO A 190 -1.41 21.54 -30.19
C PRO A 190 -1.04 22.04 -31.60
N PRO A 191 -2.01 22.15 -32.52
CA PRO A 191 -1.74 22.32 -33.93
C PRO A 191 -0.97 23.62 -34.21
N THR A 192 0.33 23.48 -34.49
CA THR A 192 1.15 24.55 -35.06
C THR A 192 0.57 24.92 -36.41
N ARG A 193 -0.07 26.08 -36.50
CA ARG A 193 -0.68 26.58 -37.73
C ARG A 193 0.39 26.72 -38.82
N PRO A 194 0.12 26.33 -40.09
CA PRO A 194 0.98 26.70 -41.21
C PRO A 194 0.98 28.23 -41.35
N GLY A 195 2.18 28.83 -41.37
CA GLY A 195 2.33 30.28 -41.48
C GLY A 195 2.28 30.77 -42.93
N GLY A 196 2.08 32.08 -43.10
CA GLY A 196 2.22 32.75 -44.39
C GLY A 196 1.50 34.08 -44.51
N GLU A 197 2.03 35.14 -43.90
CA GLU A 197 2.44 36.35 -44.64
C GLU A 197 3.40 37.17 -43.75
N GLY A 198 4.44 37.77 -44.33
CA GLY A 198 5.55 38.34 -43.56
C GLY A 198 5.66 39.86 -43.67
N THR A 199 6.04 40.50 -42.56
CA THR A 199 6.82 41.75 -42.56
C THR A 199 7.84 41.69 -41.41
N GLU A 200 9.08 42.06 -41.72
CA GLU A 200 10.26 42.01 -40.86
C GLU A 200 10.52 43.37 -40.15
N PRO A 201 11.60 43.57 -39.37
CA PRO A 201 11.78 43.19 -37.97
C PRO A 201 11.68 44.37 -36.97
N ALA A 202 11.55 44.05 -35.69
CA ALA A 202 12.04 44.90 -34.59
C ALA A 202 12.56 44.04 -33.42
N THR A 203 13.83 44.23 -33.06
CA THR A 203 14.52 43.55 -31.94
C THR A 203 14.95 44.59 -30.88
N PRO A 204 15.39 44.17 -29.68
CA PRO A 204 14.53 44.03 -28.51
C PRO A 204 14.81 45.08 -27.41
N ARG A 205 14.02 45.07 -26.32
CA ARG A 205 14.43 45.68 -25.04
C ARG A 205 14.08 44.78 -23.86
N LEU A 206 15.10 44.50 -23.03
CA LEU A 206 14.99 43.88 -21.70
C LEU A 206 14.46 44.91 -20.69
N PRO A 207 13.89 44.48 -19.55
CA PRO A 207 14.67 44.22 -18.31
C PRO A 207 14.33 42.85 -17.70
N GLU A 208 15.28 42.06 -17.18
CA GLU A 208 16.14 42.26 -15.99
C GLU A 208 15.37 42.21 -14.66
N ASP A 209 15.34 40.98 -14.13
CA ASP A 209 15.42 40.51 -12.74
C ASP A 209 14.58 41.13 -11.61
N THR A 210 13.83 40.25 -10.91
CA THR A 210 13.90 40.16 -9.44
C THR A 210 13.61 38.72 -8.97
N GLU A 211 14.51 38.12 -8.19
CA GLU A 211 14.31 36.80 -7.55
C GLU A 211 13.64 36.91 -6.15
N LYS A 212 13.25 35.74 -5.59
CA LYS A 212 12.92 35.42 -4.16
C LYS A 212 11.51 35.84 -3.71
N GLU A 213 10.71 34.99 -3.05
CA GLU A 213 11.07 34.01 -2.02
C GLU A 213 10.43 32.62 -2.16
N GLU A 214 11.24 31.56 -2.05
CA GLU A 214 10.81 30.20 -1.71
C GLU A 214 11.71 29.68 -0.58
N ALA A 215 11.40 30.03 0.68
CA ALA A 215 12.24 29.67 1.83
C ALA A 215 11.52 29.62 3.20
N THR A 216 10.20 29.39 3.25
CA THR A 216 9.43 29.37 4.53
C THR A 216 8.59 28.12 4.77
N GLY A 217 8.44 27.20 3.80
CA GLY A 217 7.75 25.92 4.00
C GLY A 217 8.57 24.90 4.80
N THR A 218 9.85 24.74 4.46
CA THR A 218 10.69 23.60 4.87
C THR A 218 11.04 23.56 6.36
N LEU A 219 10.95 24.68 7.07
CA LEU A 219 11.30 24.78 8.49
C LEU A 219 10.14 24.42 9.44
N LYS A 220 8.89 24.44 8.94
CA LYS A 220 7.71 24.14 9.75
C LYS A 220 7.46 22.63 9.83
N GLU A 221 7.59 21.94 8.70
CA GLU A 221 7.36 20.49 8.60
C GLU A 221 8.38 19.67 9.42
N SER A 222 9.65 20.10 9.50
CA SER A 222 10.66 19.46 10.36
C SER A 222 10.38 19.60 11.87
N SER A 223 9.68 20.67 12.27
CA SER A 223 9.35 20.93 13.69
C SER A 223 8.23 20.01 14.18
N GLU A 224 7.21 19.80 13.35
CA GLU A 224 6.05 18.98 13.69
C GLU A 224 6.42 17.48 13.76
N ALA A 225 7.30 16.99 12.87
CA ALA A 225 7.85 15.64 12.96
C ALA A 225 8.64 15.39 14.27
N ALA A 226 9.44 16.36 14.71
CA ALA A 226 10.24 16.24 15.94
C ALA A 226 9.39 16.24 17.22
N LEU A 227 8.34 17.07 17.28
CA LEU A 227 7.40 17.12 18.41
C LEU A 227 6.61 15.81 18.56
N ASN A 228 6.15 15.22 17.45
CA ASN A 228 5.42 13.95 17.46
C ASN A 228 6.29 12.79 17.97
N LEU A 229 7.58 12.75 17.59
CA LEU A 229 8.55 11.77 18.11
C LEU A 229 8.79 11.92 19.62
N ALA A 230 8.94 13.16 20.10
CA ALA A 230 9.13 13.42 21.53
C ALA A 230 7.95 12.89 22.38
N TYR A 231 6.71 13.09 21.90
CA TYR A 231 5.51 12.66 22.62
C TYR A 231 5.38 11.13 22.77
N ILE A 232 5.98 10.35 21.86
CA ILE A 232 6.02 8.87 21.92
C ILE A 232 7.17 8.38 22.81
N LEU A 233 8.30 9.09 22.82
CA LEU A 233 9.50 8.70 23.59
C LEU A 233 9.37 8.99 25.09
N ILE A 234 8.76 10.12 25.47
CA ILE A 234 8.60 10.52 26.88
C ILE A 234 7.91 9.44 27.76
N PRO A 235 6.76 8.85 27.38
CA PRO A 235 6.11 7.82 28.20
C PRO A 235 6.77 6.43 28.10
N SER A 236 7.54 6.15 27.04
CA SER A 236 8.20 4.84 26.86
C SER A 236 9.53 4.73 27.62
N ILE A 237 10.25 5.84 27.85
CA ILE A 237 11.50 5.84 28.64
C ILE A 237 11.31 5.28 30.07
N PRO A 238 10.31 5.70 30.88
CA PRO A 238 10.05 5.11 32.19
C PRO A 238 9.76 3.61 32.14
N LEU A 239 9.01 3.15 31.13
CA LEU A 239 8.68 1.74 30.96
C LEU A 239 9.93 0.91 30.63
N LEU A 240 10.80 1.40 29.74
CA LEU A 240 12.07 0.76 29.41
C LEU A 240 13.02 0.68 30.62
N LEU A 241 13.09 1.75 31.43
CA LEU A 241 13.89 1.74 32.67
C LEU A 241 13.36 0.71 33.69
N LEU A 242 12.03 0.58 33.84
CA LEU A 242 11.43 -0.45 34.70
C LEU A 242 11.71 -1.88 34.19
N LEU A 243 11.73 -2.09 32.88
CA LEU A 243 12.10 -3.39 32.28
C LEU A 243 13.60 -3.71 32.51
N VAL A 244 14.50 -2.73 32.39
CA VAL A 244 15.93 -2.92 32.68
C VAL A 244 16.17 -3.21 34.17
N VAL A 245 15.51 -2.49 35.08
CA VAL A 245 15.65 -2.73 36.53
C VAL A 245 15.08 -4.09 36.92
N SER A 246 13.89 -4.46 36.43
CA SER A 246 13.26 -5.75 36.76
C SER A 246 14.04 -6.94 36.20
N THR A 247 14.56 -6.87 34.97
CA THR A 247 15.43 -7.90 34.40
C THR A 247 16.76 -7.99 35.15
N GLY A 248 17.37 -6.86 35.53
CA GLY A 248 18.59 -6.83 36.36
C GLY A 248 18.39 -7.45 37.75
N VAL A 249 17.30 -7.12 38.45
CA VAL A 249 16.96 -7.72 39.75
C VAL A 249 16.68 -9.22 39.61
N CYS A 250 15.94 -9.63 38.57
CA CYS A 250 15.68 -11.04 38.27
C CYS A 250 16.98 -11.81 37.99
N TRP A 251 17.90 -11.23 37.20
CA TRP A 251 19.21 -11.81 36.92
C TRP A 251 20.05 -11.98 38.18
N VAL A 252 20.15 -10.93 39.02
CA VAL A 252 20.86 -11.00 40.31
C VAL A 252 20.25 -12.05 41.23
N TRP A 253 18.93 -12.17 41.28
CA TRP A 253 18.23 -13.18 42.07
C TRP A 253 18.47 -14.61 41.56
N ILE A 254 18.48 -14.82 40.24
CA ILE A 254 18.83 -16.10 39.61
C ILE A 254 20.30 -16.45 39.88
N CYS A 255 21.23 -15.51 39.72
CA CYS A 255 22.65 -15.71 40.04
C CYS A 255 22.86 -16.06 41.52
N ARG A 256 22.18 -15.37 42.45
CA ARG A 256 22.21 -15.70 43.88
C ARG A 256 21.62 -17.09 44.17
N ARG A 257 20.49 -17.47 43.54
CA ARG A 257 19.94 -18.83 43.63
C ARG A 257 20.89 -19.90 43.10
N ARG A 258 21.70 -19.62 42.06
CA ARG A 258 22.74 -20.53 41.55
C ARG A 258 23.90 -20.71 42.55
N GLN A 259 24.30 -19.66 43.27
CA GLN A 259 25.35 -19.75 44.31
C GLN A 259 24.92 -20.53 45.57
N VAL A 260 23.62 -20.60 45.88
CA VAL A 260 23.09 -21.30 47.08
C VAL A 260 23.00 -22.83 46.91
N LYS A 261 23.46 -23.39 45.78
CA LYS A 261 23.71 -24.84 45.63
C LYS A 261 25.21 -25.13 45.48
N PRO A 262 25.98 -25.24 46.59
CA PRO A 262 27.37 -25.68 46.52
C PRO A 262 27.45 -27.15 46.11
N SER A 263 28.14 -27.41 45.00
CA SER A 263 28.51 -28.75 44.56
C SER A 263 29.59 -29.32 45.50
N SER A 264 29.30 -30.45 46.12
CA SER A 264 30.25 -31.24 46.92
C SER A 264 30.30 -32.66 46.36
N ARG A 265 31.42 -33.00 45.70
CA ARG A 265 32.02 -34.36 45.58
C ARG A 265 33.17 -34.40 44.55
N LYS A 266 34.40 -34.50 45.05
CA LYS A 266 35.62 -35.12 44.44
C LYS A 266 36.54 -35.56 45.62
N PRO A 267 37.49 -36.50 45.46
CA PRO A 267 37.17 -37.93 45.45
C PRO A 267 38.09 -38.81 46.34
N LEU A 268 37.74 -40.11 46.40
CA LEU A 268 38.60 -41.29 46.68
C LEU A 268 38.81 -41.77 48.15
N CYS A 269 38.88 -43.11 48.27
CA CYS A 269 39.36 -43.97 49.38
C CYS A 269 38.55 -44.06 50.70
N SER A 270 37.81 -45.17 50.89
CA SER A 270 38.29 -46.37 51.62
C SER A 270 37.22 -47.15 52.42
N LEU A 271 37.35 -48.49 52.40
CA LEU A 271 36.90 -49.49 53.40
C LEU A 271 35.41 -49.65 53.80
N ASN A 272 34.81 -50.73 53.25
CA ASN A 272 34.09 -51.85 53.87
C ASN A 272 33.07 -51.71 55.03
N ALA A 273 32.14 -52.69 54.96
CA ALA A 273 31.20 -53.22 55.96
C ALA A 273 29.79 -52.58 55.97
N GLU A 274 28.68 -53.30 55.99
CA GLU A 274 28.31 -54.71 55.87
C GLU A 274 26.76 -54.76 55.87
N THR A 275 26.19 -55.96 55.77
CA THR A 275 24.91 -56.42 56.36
C THR A 275 23.52 -55.86 55.97
N TRP A 276 22.75 -56.71 55.26
CA TRP A 276 21.34 -57.13 55.53
C TRP A 276 20.19 -56.07 55.38
N THR A 277 18.97 -56.38 54.89
CA THR A 277 18.34 -57.59 54.29
C THR A 277 17.04 -57.20 53.54
N SER A 278 16.56 -58.08 52.64
CA SER A 278 15.14 -58.42 52.29
C SER A 278 14.05 -57.32 52.21
N THR A 279 13.08 -57.31 51.27
CA THR A 279 12.42 -58.44 50.58
C THR A 279 11.71 -57.98 49.27
N GLU A 280 11.41 -58.93 48.37
CA GLU A 280 10.47 -58.80 47.22
C GLU A 280 8.99 -58.58 47.67
N ALA A 281 7.94 -58.35 46.86
CA ALA A 281 7.55 -58.80 45.49
C ALA A 281 6.51 -57.80 44.87
N LYS A 282 6.32 -57.62 43.54
CA LYS A 282 5.78 -58.51 42.47
C LYS A 282 4.38 -59.11 42.81
N ALA A 283 3.37 -59.24 41.93
CA ALA A 283 3.19 -58.86 40.50
C ALA A 283 1.68 -58.88 40.08
N VAL A 284 1.42 -58.85 38.76
CA VAL A 284 0.16 -58.55 38.01
C VAL A 284 0.14 -59.46 36.75
N PRO A 285 -0.98 -60.01 36.17
CA PRO A 285 -2.31 -59.38 35.91
C PRO A 285 -3.60 -60.28 35.90
N ARG A 286 -4.75 -59.71 35.42
CA ARG A 286 -5.66 -60.23 34.36
C ARG A 286 -7.08 -60.76 34.71
N GLY A 287 -8.11 -60.30 33.97
CA GLY A 287 -9.48 -60.87 33.96
C GLY A 287 -10.54 -60.08 33.16
N SER A 288 -11.02 -60.66 32.05
CA SER A 288 -12.21 -60.32 31.22
C SER A 288 -12.62 -61.63 30.51
N PRO A 289 -13.78 -61.82 29.83
CA PRO A 289 -14.83 -60.86 29.41
C PRO A 289 -16.29 -61.35 29.65
N LEU A 290 -17.32 -60.65 29.14
CA LEU A 290 -18.43 -61.18 28.27
C LEU A 290 -19.57 -60.15 28.03
N GLN A 291 -20.34 -60.34 26.94
CA GLN A 291 -21.44 -59.48 26.45
C GLN A 291 -22.86 -60.07 26.67
N PHE A 292 -23.88 -59.23 26.39
CA PHE A 292 -25.34 -59.46 26.18
C PHE A 292 -26.24 -59.50 27.44
N PHE A 293 -27.58 -59.31 27.41
CA PHE A 293 -28.60 -59.28 26.33
C PHE A 293 -29.73 -58.23 26.57
N PHE A 294 -30.12 -57.46 25.52
CA PHE A 294 -31.44 -56.89 25.12
C PHE A 294 -32.57 -56.37 26.07
N SER A 295 -33.33 -55.40 25.52
CA SER A 295 -34.75 -55.00 25.75
C SER A 295 -35.12 -54.38 27.11
N PHE A 296 -35.85 -53.26 27.17
CA PHE A 296 -37.05 -52.87 26.39
C PHE A 296 -37.00 -51.44 25.83
#